data_AF-A0A8J3FV10-F1
#
_entry.id   AF-A0A8J3FV10-F1
#
_cell.length_a   1.000
_cell.length_b   1.000
_cell.length_c   1.000
_cell.angle_alpha   90.00
_cell.angle_beta   90.00
_cell.angle_gamma   90.00
#
_symmetry.space_group_name_H-M   'P 1'
#
loop_
_entity.id
_entity.type
_entity.pdbx_description
1 polymer ?
#
loop_
_entity_poly.entity_id
_entity_poly.type
_entity_poly.pdbx_seq_one_letter_code
_entity_poly.pdbx_strand_id
1 'polypeptide(L)'
;MIQFRLGERTWPWDGDVSIDEIIAAEKAVGRLWNDLNLAAKMGEGEATKVFFWLARRRAGEDIAYKDLNFKLVDFAVEDVDAESDENDASEPPPGPTGAAGASTAAAHPHSKKK
;
A
#
# COMPACT_ATOMS: atom_id res chain seq x y z
N MET A 1 0.85 14.44 0.91
CA MET A 1 1.86 14.49 2.00
C MET A 1 1.73 13.18 2.74
N ILE A 2 2.81 12.60 3.26
CA ILE A 2 2.67 11.34 4.02
C ILE A 2 2.89 11.57 5.50
N GLN A 3 2.33 10.69 6.33
CA GLN A 3 2.62 10.60 7.74
C GLN A 3 3.02 9.18 8.10
N PHE A 4 4.00 9.06 8.99
CA PHE A 4 4.34 7.81 9.64
C PHE A 4 3.52 7.70 10.92
N ARG A 5 2.95 6.52 11.19
CA ARG A 5 2.28 6.22 12.45
C ARG A 5 2.92 5.03 13.14
N LEU A 6 3.10 5.12 14.45
CA LEU A 6 3.51 4.02 15.31
C LEU A 6 2.67 4.05 16.59
N GLY A 7 1.71 3.13 16.71
CA GLY A 7 0.67 3.20 17.73
C GLY A 7 -0.16 4.48 17.58
N GLU A 8 -0.28 5.27 18.65
CA GLU A 8 -1.04 6.53 18.67
C GLU A 8 -0.21 7.76 18.22
N ARG A 9 1.09 7.59 17.98
CA ARG A 9 1.97 8.69 17.58
C ARG A 9 2.10 8.80 16.08
N THR A 10 2.16 10.03 15.59
CA THR A 10 2.36 10.35 14.18
C THR A 10 3.55 11.28 13.97
N TRP A 11 4.22 11.12 12.83
CA TRP A 11 5.32 11.96 12.39
C TRP A 11 5.08 12.37 10.94
N PRO A 12 4.86 13.67 10.68
CA PRO A 12 4.64 14.16 9.33
C PRO A 12 5.93 14.04 8.51
N TRP A 13 5.77 13.81 7.20
CA TRP A 13 6.87 13.76 6.26
C TRP A 13 6.48 14.40 4.94
N ASP A 14 7.20 15.47 4.60
CA ASP A 14 6.97 16.31 3.41
C ASP A 14 7.76 15.84 2.17
N GLY A 15 8.69 14.90 2.34
CA GLY A 15 9.52 14.39 1.24
C GLY A 15 10.75 15.24 0.93
N ASP A 16 10.90 16.43 1.52
CA ASP A 16 12.13 17.20 1.42
C ASP A 16 13.20 16.56 2.29
N VAL A 17 14.47 16.53 1.87
CA VAL A 17 15.58 15.94 2.64
C VAL A 17 16.84 16.76 2.44
N SER A 18 17.44 17.22 3.53
CA SER A 18 18.70 17.95 3.50
C SER A 18 19.90 17.03 3.22
N ILE A 19 21.01 17.62 2.76
CA ILE A 19 22.25 16.87 2.51
C ILE A 19 22.78 16.20 3.79
N ASP A 20 22.65 16.85 4.95
CA ASP A 20 23.10 16.28 6.23
C ASP A 20 22.27 15.04 6.63
N GLU A 21 20.97 15.06 6.34
CA GLU A 21 20.09 13.91 6.55
C GLU A 21 20.41 12.76 5.60
N ILE A 22 20.71 13.07 4.33
CA ILE A 22 21.20 12.10 3.36
C ILE A 22 22.47 11.43 3.89
N ILE A 23 23.49 12.21 4.26
CA ILE A 23 24.76 11.68 4.78
C ILE A 23 24.53 10.84 6.04
N ALA A 24 23.62 11.28 6.93
CA ALA A 24 23.31 10.54 8.14
C ALA A 24 22.62 9.20 7.84
N ALA A 25 21.69 9.17 6.88
CA ALA A 25 21.01 7.96 6.44
C ALA A 25 21.98 6.97 5.78
N GLU A 26 22.83 7.44 4.87
CA GLU A 26 23.82 6.60 4.20
C GLU A 26 24.81 5.99 5.19
N LYS A 27 25.26 6.76 6.19
CA LYS A 27 26.13 6.24 7.28
C LYS A 27 25.42 5.24 8.18
N ALA A 28 24.13 5.43 8.43
CA ALA A 28 23.36 4.57 9.32
C ALA A 28 23.11 3.17 8.73
N VAL A 29 22.95 3.09 7.40
CA VAL A 29 22.57 1.84 6.71
C VAL A 29 23.69 1.27 5.84
N GLY A 30 24.65 2.09 5.42
CA GLY A 30 25.73 1.68 4.50
C GLY A 30 25.27 1.54 3.04
N ARG A 31 24.17 2.21 2.66
CA ARG A 31 23.61 2.23 1.29
C ARG A 31 23.51 3.66 0.79
N LEU A 32 23.59 3.84 -0.53
CA LEU A 32 23.44 5.15 -1.15
C LEU A 32 21.99 5.65 -1.07
N TRP A 33 21.81 6.96 -0.98
CA TRP A 33 20.50 7.59 -0.86
C TRP A 33 19.57 7.27 -2.04
N ASN A 34 20.11 7.24 -3.27
CA ASN A 34 19.31 6.90 -4.45
C ASN A 34 18.74 5.49 -4.36
N ASP A 35 19.52 4.54 -3.83
CA ASP A 35 19.06 3.15 -3.65
C ASP A 35 17.98 3.07 -2.57
N LEU A 36 18.16 3.80 -1.46
CA LEU A 36 17.16 3.90 -0.39
C LEU A 36 15.85 4.53 -0.88
N ASN A 37 15.92 5.59 -1.68
CA ASN A 37 14.74 6.27 -2.23
C ASN A 37 13.96 5.35 -3.18
N LEU A 38 14.67 4.65 -4.08
CA LEU A 38 14.05 3.69 -4.98
C LEU A 38 13.45 2.50 -4.20
N ALA A 39 14.17 1.96 -3.23
CA ALA A 39 13.73 0.87 -2.38
C ALA A 39 12.46 1.21 -1.58
N ALA A 40 12.37 2.42 -1.01
CA ALA A 40 11.17 2.86 -0.29
C ALA A 40 9.95 2.99 -1.22
N LYS A 41 10.14 3.47 -2.46
CA LYS A 41 9.08 3.51 -3.48
C LYS A 41 8.59 2.11 -3.87
N MET A 42 9.46 1.10 -3.75
CA MET A 42 9.10 -0.32 -3.95
C MET A 42 8.56 -0.98 -2.67
N GLY A 43 8.42 -0.25 -1.56
CA GLY A 43 7.92 -0.77 -0.29
C GLY A 43 8.92 -1.59 0.51
N GLU A 44 10.22 -1.46 0.26
CA GLU A 44 11.25 -2.17 1.03
C GLU A 44 11.25 -1.69 2.49
N GLY A 45 11.10 -2.62 3.43
CA GLY A 45 10.92 -2.30 4.86
C GLY A 45 12.11 -1.55 5.47
N GLU A 46 13.35 -1.91 5.11
CA GLU A 46 14.55 -1.21 5.59
C GLU A 46 14.57 0.25 5.10
N ALA A 47 14.29 0.48 3.82
CA ALA A 47 14.25 1.82 3.27
C ALA A 47 13.14 2.65 3.94
N THR A 48 11.93 2.13 4.05
CA THR A 48 10.82 2.79 4.77
C THR A 48 11.19 3.13 6.21
N LYS A 49 11.91 2.24 6.90
CA LYS A 49 12.42 2.45 8.25
C LYS A 49 13.41 3.63 8.32
N VAL A 50 14.22 3.86 7.28
CA VAL A 50 15.13 5.03 7.21
C VAL A 50 14.34 6.33 7.15
N PHE A 51 13.32 6.42 6.30
CA PHE A 51 12.48 7.63 6.21
C PHE A 51 11.75 7.89 7.53
N PHE A 52 11.23 6.84 8.16
CA PHE A 52 10.63 6.96 9.49
C PHE A 52 11.64 7.43 10.55
N TRP A 53 12.87 6.91 10.53
CA TRP A 53 13.94 7.36 11.43
C TRP A 53 14.25 8.86 11.27
N LEU A 54 14.34 9.35 10.03
CA LEU A 54 14.55 10.76 9.74
C LEU A 54 13.38 11.62 10.24
N ALA A 55 12.14 11.19 10.02
CA ALA A 55 10.95 11.88 10.50
C ALA A 55 10.95 12.04 12.04
N ARG A 56 11.35 11.00 12.78
CA ARG A 56 11.50 11.08 14.24
C ARG A 56 12.59 12.07 14.67
N ARG A 57 13.73 12.06 13.97
CA ARG A 57 14.82 13.03 14.25
C ARG A 57 14.38 14.47 14.00
N ARG A 58 13.61 14.73 12.95
CA ARG A 58 13.02 16.06 12.68
C ARG A 58 12.07 16.51 13.78
N ALA A 59 11.33 15.59 14.38
CA ALA A 59 10.50 15.86 15.55
C ALA A 59 11.29 16.12 16.84
N GLY A 60 12.63 16.14 16.79
CA GLY A 60 13.50 16.40 17.92
C GLY A 60 13.86 15.17 18.75
N GLU A 61 13.57 13.96 18.24
CA GLU A 61 13.93 12.73 18.94
C GLU A 61 15.39 12.34 18.69
N ASP A 62 16.15 12.17 19.77
CA ASP A 62 17.52 11.65 19.70
C ASP A 62 17.50 10.12 19.77
N ILE A 63 17.30 9.49 18.61
CA ILE A 63 17.26 8.03 18.45
C ILE A 63 18.29 7.58 17.42
N ALA A 64 19.10 6.59 17.76
CA ALA A 64 19.99 5.96 16.79
C ALA A 64 19.21 4.96 15.91
N TYR A 65 19.57 4.90 14.62
CA TYR A 65 18.87 4.04 13.66
C TYR A 65 18.84 2.56 14.07
N LYS A 66 19.95 2.06 14.64
CA LYS A 66 20.07 0.66 15.12
C LYS A 66 19.11 0.33 16.26
N ASP A 67 18.72 1.33 17.05
CA ASP A 67 17.84 1.16 18.22
C ASP A 67 16.37 1.32 17.83
N LEU A 68 16.10 1.70 16.58
CA LEU A 68 14.75 1.75 16.03
C LEU A 68 14.26 0.31 15.81
N ASN A 69 13.45 -0.19 16.74
CA ASN A 69 12.83 -1.51 16.65
C ASN A 69 11.34 -1.38 16.94
N PHE A 70 10.51 -1.84 16.00
CA PHE A 70 9.06 -1.80 16.13
C PHE A 70 8.46 -2.97 15.37
N LYS A 71 7.25 -3.39 15.75
CA LYS A 71 6.53 -4.42 15.02
C LYS A 71 5.85 -3.77 13.83
N LEU A 72 5.91 -4.44 12.68
CA LEU A 72 5.28 -3.94 11.46
C LEU A 72 3.75 -3.75 11.63
N VAL A 73 3.10 -4.56 12.46
CA VAL A 73 1.65 -4.47 12.75
C VAL A 73 1.25 -3.18 13.46
N ASP A 74 2.19 -2.53 14.16
CA ASP A 74 1.93 -1.29 14.89
C ASP A 74 2.31 -0.05 14.05
N PHE A 75 2.91 -0.27 12.87
CA PHE A 75 3.46 0.76 12.00
C PHE A 75 2.60 0.93 10.74
N ALA A 76 2.36 2.18 10.36
CA ALA A 76 1.68 2.53 9.13
C ALA A 76 2.32 3.73 8.44
N VAL A 77 2.22 3.76 7.11
CA VAL A 77 2.50 4.93 6.28
C VAL A 77 1.17 5.33 5.66
N GLU A 78 0.73 6.56 5.93
CA GLU A 78 -0.57 7.05 5.48
C GLU A 78 -0.36 8.27 4.57
N ASP A 79 -1.10 8.35 3.48
CA ASP A 79 -1.17 9.56 2.66
C ASP A 79 -2.29 10.46 3.22
N VAL A 80 -1.93 11.65 3.69
CA VAL A 80 -2.87 12.61 4.29
C VAL A 80 -3.52 13.53 3.26
N ASP A 81 -3.08 13.51 2.01
CA ASP A 81 -3.71 14.25 0.90
C ASP A 81 -4.50 13.34 -0.06
N ALA A 82 -4.48 12.02 0.17
CA ALA A 82 -5.39 11.12 -0.53
C ALA A 82 -6.81 11.40 -0.02
N GLU A 83 -7.59 12.17 -0.79
CA GLU A 83 -9.03 12.24 -0.62
C GLU A 83 -9.53 10.80 -0.45
N SER A 84 -10.23 10.54 0.67
CA SER A 84 -10.76 9.20 0.93
C SER A 84 -11.74 8.86 -0.19
N ASP A 85 -11.30 8.07 -1.15
CA ASP A 85 -12.18 7.29 -2.00
C ASP A 85 -12.88 6.28 -1.07
N GLU A 86 -13.91 6.75 -0.34
CA GLU A 86 -15.04 5.94 0.09
C GLU A 86 -15.74 5.46 -1.19
N ASN A 87 -15.12 4.49 -1.85
CA ASN A 87 -15.77 3.75 -2.91
C ASN A 87 -16.68 2.71 -2.24
N ASP A 88 -17.81 3.20 -1.71
CA ASP A 88 -19.02 2.40 -1.47
C ASP A 88 -19.59 2.02 -2.84
N ALA A 89 -18.90 1.09 -3.51
CA ALA A 89 -19.43 0.36 -4.65
C ALA A 89 -19.92 -0.99 -4.12
N SER A 90 -20.96 -0.96 -3.30
CA SER A 90 -21.89 -2.08 -3.19
C SER A 90 -22.67 -2.19 -4.51
N GLU A 91 -21.99 -2.61 -5.59
CA GLU A 91 -22.68 -3.03 -6.81
C GLU A 91 -23.48 -4.30 -6.45
N PRO A 92 -24.82 -4.28 -6.50
CA PRO A 92 -25.57 -5.51 -6.30
C PRO A 92 -25.25 -6.45 -7.47
N PRO A 93 -25.07 -7.77 -7.23
CA PRO A 93 -24.74 -8.70 -8.29
C PRO A 93 -25.82 -8.67 -9.38
N PRO A 94 -25.45 -8.81 -10.66
CA PRO A 94 -26.44 -8.92 -11.73
C PRO A 94 -27.33 -10.13 -11.46
N GLY A 95 -28.61 -9.89 -11.20
CA GLY A 95 -29.62 -10.92 -11.05
C GLY A 95 -29.78 -11.73 -12.35
N PRO A 96 -30.15 -13.02 -12.27
CA PRO A 96 -30.23 -13.88 -13.45
C PRO A 96 -31.36 -13.42 -14.39
N THR A 97 -30.98 -13.21 -15.66
CA THR A 97 -31.87 -12.97 -16.80
C THR A 97 -32.96 -14.03 -16.88
N GLY A 98 -34.19 -13.65 -16.53
CA GLY A 98 -35.39 -14.45 -16.75
C GLY A 98 -36.27 -13.81 -17.82
N ALA A 99 -36.29 -14.41 -19.01
CA ALA A 99 -37.42 -14.29 -19.95
C ALA A 99 -37.58 -15.61 -20.70
N ALA A 100 -38.42 -16.47 -20.13
CA ALA A 100 -38.97 -17.65 -20.76
C ALA A 100 -40.10 -17.27 -21.73
N GLY A 101 -40.26 -18.04 -22.81
CA GLY A 101 -41.46 -18.06 -23.67
C GLY A 101 -41.09 -18.26 -25.14
N ALA A 102 -40.94 -19.49 -25.64
CA ALA A 102 -42.00 -20.41 -26.12
C ALA A 102 -42.10 -20.42 -27.66
N SER A 103 -41.82 -21.55 -28.31
CA SER A 103 -42.83 -22.37 -29.03
C SER A 103 -42.21 -23.42 -29.98
N THR A 104 -42.50 -24.68 -29.67
CA THR A 104 -42.87 -25.84 -30.51
C THR A 104 -42.63 -25.88 -32.03
N ALA A 105 -42.03 -26.98 -32.51
CA ALA A 105 -42.61 -27.97 -33.46
C ALA A 105 -41.53 -29.01 -33.84
N ALA A 106 -41.58 -30.26 -33.37
CA ALA A 106 -42.22 -31.42 -34.01
C ALA A 106 -41.44 -32.02 -35.19
N ALA A 107 -40.90 -33.24 -34.99
CA ALA A 107 -41.16 -34.45 -35.81
C ALA A 107 -39.99 -35.46 -35.76
N HIS A 108 -40.20 -36.55 -35.02
CA HIS A 108 -39.60 -37.86 -35.33
C HIS A 108 -40.19 -38.38 -36.66
N PRO A 109 -39.44 -39.13 -37.48
CA PRO A 109 -39.66 -40.59 -37.43
C PRO A 109 -38.43 -41.49 -37.68
N HIS A 110 -38.47 -42.63 -36.97
CA HIS A 110 -38.05 -43.99 -37.33
C HIS A 110 -37.21 -44.28 -38.59
N SER A 111 -36.12 -45.03 -38.41
CA SER A 111 -35.94 -46.45 -38.86
C SER A 111 -34.45 -46.85 -38.84
N LYS A 112 -34.04 -47.82 -38.00
CA LYS A 112 -33.93 -49.28 -38.23
C LYS A 112 -32.63 -49.73 -38.95
N LYS A 113 -31.82 -50.49 -38.18
CA LYS A 113 -31.04 -51.70 -38.53
C LYS A 113 -30.20 -51.72 -39.82
N LYS A 114 -28.90 -52.01 -39.67
CA LYS A 114 -28.39 -53.40 -39.70
C LYS A 114 -27.04 -53.51 -39.02
#